data_AF-A0A0H2S5F0-F1
#
_entry.id   AF-A0A0H2S5F0-F1
#
_cell.length_a   1.000
_cell.length_b   1.000
_cell.length_c   1.000
_cell.angle_alpha   90.00
_cell.angle_beta   90.00
_cell.angle_gamma   90.00
#
_symmetry.space_group_name_H-M   'P 1'
#
loop_
_entity.id
_entity.type
_entity.pdbx_description
1 polymer ?
#
loop_
_entity_poly.entity_id
_entity_poly.type
_entity_poly.pdbx_seq_one_letter_code
_entity_poly.pdbx_strand_id
1 'polypeptide(L)'
;MSMKLSTIPEHFNPEIEDRLGYLHLFDTAFLIDDSISMTKGDPPPSTSRWDEAKMMLAILAQIAARHDQDGIDVHFLNHPKSFKGLKTTKEVAAVFKGVKPIGGTPTATKLDQILGEYFDELQLAMSSTPGSQKRWSWFRKEKKEKEKERKPVKPLNLIVITDGRPFPQSEEPDDVIRKYMSKLDKLGLPKKKRQIGIMFAQVGHDRHATQHLQELDDMAKGNERDMVDTFKCNLSDVRDDDIATLAKLLLGAIVPEIDGMISAKFTESSHSDGETAMVSSTSKGLLMAPPAYGDACASSSSSATAATSALYDDQKKSDFHSSY
;
A
#
# COMPACT_ATOMS: atom_id res chain seq x y z
N MET A 1 -9.70 19.06 10.06
CA MET A 1 -11.12 18.76 9.75
C MET A 1 -11.38 17.33 10.21
N SER A 2 -12.42 17.07 11.02
CA SER A 2 -12.71 15.69 11.47
C SER A 2 -13.46 14.94 10.37
N MET A 3 -12.92 13.80 9.92
CA MET A 3 -13.63 12.87 9.03
C MET A 3 -14.99 12.49 9.62
N LYS A 4 -16.04 12.42 8.79
CA LYS A 4 -17.37 11.97 9.24
C LYS A 4 -17.78 10.76 8.41
N LEU A 5 -18.12 9.66 9.09
CA LEU A 5 -18.62 8.44 8.45
C LEU A 5 -19.88 8.67 7.58
N SER A 6 -20.60 9.78 7.80
CA SER A 6 -21.79 10.17 7.04
C SER A 6 -21.50 10.76 5.65
N THR A 7 -20.23 10.94 5.26
CA THR A 7 -19.87 11.65 4.02
C THR A 7 -19.41 10.74 2.88
N ILE A 8 -19.30 9.42 3.07
CA ILE A 8 -18.90 8.53 1.96
C ILE A 8 -20.02 8.52 0.91
N PRO A 9 -19.74 8.92 -0.34
CA PRO A 9 -20.73 8.88 -1.41
C PRO A 9 -21.39 7.50 -1.55
N GLU A 10 -22.70 7.49 -1.84
CA GLU A 10 -23.40 6.24 -2.19
C GLU A 10 -22.89 5.68 -3.52
N HIS A 11 -22.43 6.56 -4.42
CA HIS A 11 -21.90 6.21 -5.73
C HIS A 11 -20.59 6.96 -6.00
N PHE A 12 -19.57 6.25 -6.47
CA PHE A 12 -18.33 6.85 -6.94
C PHE A 12 -18.43 7.23 -8.43
N ASN A 13 -17.43 7.95 -8.95
CA ASN A 13 -17.26 8.09 -10.41
C ASN A 13 -17.28 6.67 -11.02
N PRO A 14 -18.05 6.41 -12.10
CA PRO A 14 -18.11 5.11 -12.76
C PRO A 14 -16.77 4.43 -13.03
N GLU A 15 -15.72 5.20 -13.37
CA GLU A 15 -14.38 4.64 -13.58
C GLU A 15 -13.80 4.04 -12.30
N ILE A 16 -13.94 4.72 -11.15
CA ILE A 16 -13.46 4.20 -9.87
C ILE A 16 -14.35 3.08 -9.35
N GLU A 17 -15.66 3.18 -9.55
CA GLU A 17 -16.62 2.13 -9.19
C GLU A 17 -16.30 0.80 -9.92
N ASP A 18 -16.02 0.85 -11.23
CA ASP A 18 -15.60 -0.30 -12.03
C ASP A 18 -14.32 -0.93 -11.46
N ARG A 19 -13.35 -0.10 -11.05
CA ARG A 19 -12.11 -0.56 -10.42
C ARG A 19 -12.33 -1.17 -9.04
N LEU A 20 -13.19 -0.59 -8.21
CA LEU A 20 -13.55 -1.14 -6.90
C LEU A 20 -14.27 -2.49 -7.03
N GLY A 21 -14.91 -2.76 -8.17
CA GLY A 21 -15.46 -4.07 -8.51
C GLY A 21 -14.44 -5.22 -8.45
N TYR A 22 -13.14 -4.95 -8.61
CA TYR A 22 -12.09 -5.96 -8.47
C TYR A 22 -11.99 -6.52 -7.04
N LEU A 23 -12.42 -5.79 -6.01
CA LEU A 23 -12.39 -6.25 -4.63
C LEU A 23 -13.18 -7.55 -4.44
N HIS A 24 -14.21 -7.81 -5.25
CA HIS A 24 -14.97 -9.07 -5.21
C HIS A 24 -14.11 -10.32 -5.49
N LEU A 25 -12.99 -10.16 -6.20
CA LEU A 25 -12.10 -11.26 -6.58
C LEU A 25 -11.09 -11.61 -5.47
N PHE A 26 -11.00 -10.80 -4.42
CA PHE A 26 -10.02 -10.92 -3.34
C PHE A 26 -10.74 -11.09 -2.01
N ASP A 27 -10.09 -11.77 -1.06
CA ASP A 27 -10.46 -11.65 0.34
C ASP A 27 -9.73 -10.44 0.91
N THR A 28 -10.48 -9.44 1.37
CA THR A 28 -9.88 -8.21 1.93
C THR A 28 -9.72 -8.31 3.44
N ALA A 29 -8.48 -8.17 3.90
CA ALA A 29 -8.13 -8.20 5.31
C ALA A 29 -7.39 -6.93 5.72
N PHE A 30 -7.62 -6.48 6.95
CA PHE A 30 -6.91 -5.36 7.56
C PHE A 30 -6.07 -5.87 8.71
N LEU A 31 -4.81 -5.43 8.78
CA LEU A 31 -3.95 -5.61 9.94
C LEU A 31 -3.72 -4.26 10.60
N ILE A 32 -4.28 -4.08 11.79
CA ILE A 32 -4.24 -2.81 12.51
C ILE A 32 -3.18 -2.85 13.60
N ASP A 33 -2.33 -1.84 13.60
CA ASP A 33 -1.40 -1.59 14.69
C ASP A 33 -2.16 -1.16 15.94
N ASP A 34 -2.12 -2.00 16.96
CA ASP A 34 -2.60 -1.73 18.32
C ASP A 34 -1.45 -1.64 19.31
N SER A 35 -0.26 -1.19 18.88
CA SER A 35 0.87 -0.92 19.75
C SER A 35 0.68 0.36 20.57
N ILE A 36 1.45 0.53 21.65
CA ILE A 36 1.35 1.71 22.53
C ILE A 36 1.66 3.03 21.78
N SER A 37 2.48 3.02 20.73
CA SER A 37 2.80 4.24 19.97
C SER A 37 1.56 4.89 19.34
N MET A 38 0.56 4.09 19.00
CA MET A 38 -0.72 4.53 18.45
C MET A 38 -1.54 5.41 19.41
N THR A 39 -1.20 5.46 20.71
CA THR A 39 -1.85 6.36 21.68
C THR A 39 -1.47 7.83 21.48
N LYS A 40 -0.38 8.10 20.75
CA LYS A 40 0.13 9.46 20.49
C LYS A 40 -0.74 10.14 19.43
N GLY A 41 -0.80 11.47 19.47
CA GLY A 41 -1.29 12.31 18.37
C GLY A 41 -0.16 13.20 17.85
N ASP A 42 -0.24 13.62 16.59
CA ASP A 42 0.80 14.48 16.01
C ASP A 42 0.53 15.98 16.29
N PRO A 43 1.57 16.80 16.55
CA PRO A 43 1.36 18.18 16.96
C PRO A 43 0.80 19.11 15.86
N PRO A 44 -0.14 20.01 16.20
CA PRO A 44 -0.90 20.05 17.46
C PRO A 44 -1.91 18.89 17.51
N PRO A 45 -1.91 18.07 18.57
CA PRO A 45 -2.71 16.84 18.58
C PRO A 45 -4.18 17.18 18.73
N SER A 46 -4.96 16.95 17.67
CA SER A 46 -6.42 17.01 17.72
C SER A 46 -7.06 15.62 17.91
N THR A 47 -6.31 14.55 17.63
CA THR A 47 -6.75 13.16 17.69
C THR A 47 -5.54 12.23 17.89
N SER A 48 -5.75 11.02 18.43
CA SER A 48 -4.68 10.00 18.49
C SER A 48 -4.57 9.25 17.17
N ARG A 49 -3.40 8.68 16.87
CA ARG A 49 -3.17 7.80 15.71
C ARG A 49 -4.09 6.57 15.75
N TRP A 50 -4.40 6.08 16.94
CA TRP A 50 -5.41 5.04 17.15
C TRP A 50 -6.80 5.48 16.71
N ASP A 51 -7.19 6.72 17.03
CA ASP A 51 -8.47 7.28 16.58
C ASP A 51 -8.50 7.49 15.06
N GLU A 52 -7.39 7.94 14.46
CA GLU A 52 -7.23 8.05 13.00
C GLU A 52 -7.35 6.69 12.32
N ALA A 53 -6.65 5.67 12.81
CA ALA A 53 -6.72 4.31 12.28
C ALA A 53 -8.16 3.74 12.36
N LYS A 54 -8.87 4.00 13.47
CA LYS A 54 -10.30 3.62 13.61
C LYS A 54 -11.19 4.27 12.56
N MET A 55 -11.01 5.58 12.35
CA MET A 55 -11.80 6.33 11.35
C MET A 55 -11.52 5.81 9.94
N MET A 56 -10.24 5.65 9.60
CA MET A 56 -9.83 5.14 8.30
C MET A 56 -10.33 3.71 8.06
N LEU A 57 -10.17 2.80 9.03
CA LEU A 57 -10.69 1.44 8.90
C LEU A 57 -12.20 1.44 8.68
N ALA A 58 -12.97 2.27 9.41
CA ALA A 58 -14.41 2.33 9.22
C ALA A 58 -14.80 2.75 7.79
N ILE A 59 -14.06 3.70 7.19
CA ILE A 59 -14.26 4.16 5.81
C ILE A 59 -13.89 3.05 4.81
N LEU A 60 -12.66 2.53 4.89
CA LEU A 60 -12.16 1.51 3.96
C LEU A 60 -12.98 0.22 4.05
N ALA A 61 -13.32 -0.22 5.26
CA ALA A 61 -14.17 -1.39 5.48
C ALA A 61 -15.56 -1.21 4.90
N GLN A 62 -16.15 -0.02 5.02
CA GLN A 62 -17.47 0.25 4.45
C GLN A 62 -17.44 0.16 2.92
N ILE A 63 -16.37 0.65 2.28
CA ILE A 63 -16.21 0.55 0.83
C ILE A 63 -15.96 -0.90 0.44
N ALA A 64 -14.99 -1.56 1.05
CA ALA A 64 -14.65 -2.95 0.73
C ALA A 64 -15.84 -3.91 0.90
N ALA A 65 -16.60 -3.79 1.99
CA ALA A 65 -17.77 -4.64 2.24
C ALA A 65 -18.94 -4.42 1.27
N ARG A 66 -18.97 -3.32 0.49
CA ARG A 66 -19.95 -3.16 -0.62
C ARG A 66 -19.62 -4.07 -1.80
N HIS A 67 -18.35 -4.39 -2.01
CA HIS A 67 -17.86 -5.15 -3.15
C HIS A 67 -17.50 -6.61 -2.79
N ASP A 68 -17.21 -6.89 -1.52
CA ASP A 68 -16.91 -8.24 -1.03
C ASP A 68 -18.11 -8.89 -0.32
N GLN A 69 -18.53 -10.07 -0.79
CA GLN A 69 -19.78 -10.69 -0.36
C GLN A 69 -19.68 -11.41 1.00
N ASP A 70 -18.53 -11.98 1.32
CA ASP A 70 -18.26 -12.60 2.61
C ASP A 70 -17.80 -11.59 3.67
N GLY A 71 -17.42 -10.39 3.26
CA GLY A 71 -17.06 -9.27 4.12
C GLY A 71 -15.55 -9.23 4.37
N ILE A 72 -15.12 -8.33 5.26
CA ILE A 72 -13.69 -8.13 5.51
C ILE A 72 -13.22 -8.83 6.78
N ASP A 73 -11.94 -9.15 6.82
CA ASP A 73 -11.25 -9.63 8.01
C ASP A 73 -10.48 -8.49 8.69
N VAL A 74 -10.44 -8.47 10.02
CA VAL A 74 -9.67 -7.51 10.82
C VAL A 74 -8.81 -8.27 11.83
N HIS A 75 -7.51 -8.02 11.74
CA HIS A 75 -6.48 -8.51 12.64
C HIS A 75 -5.81 -7.33 13.34
N PHE A 76 -5.13 -7.63 14.44
CA PHE A 76 -4.30 -6.67 15.17
C PHE A 76 -2.92 -7.25 15.41
N LEU A 77 -1.92 -6.39 15.59
CA LEU A 77 -0.56 -6.82 15.89
C LEU A 77 -0.48 -7.58 17.23
N ASN A 78 -1.12 -7.06 18.27
CA ASN A 78 -1.03 -7.58 19.63
C ASN A 78 -2.29 -8.31 20.07
N HIS A 79 -3.49 -7.86 19.66
CA HIS A 79 -4.73 -8.55 20.04
C HIS A 79 -4.78 -9.97 19.42
N PRO A 80 -5.01 -11.02 20.22
CA PRO A 80 -4.92 -12.40 19.74
C PRO A 80 -6.09 -12.81 18.84
N LYS A 81 -7.22 -12.11 18.96
CA LYS A 81 -8.43 -12.44 18.21
C LYS A 81 -8.43 -11.78 16.84
N SER A 82 -8.72 -12.59 15.83
CA SER A 82 -9.07 -12.14 14.48
C SER A 82 -10.60 -12.04 14.35
N PHE A 83 -11.09 -11.01 13.68
CA PHE A 83 -12.51 -10.76 13.46
C PHE A 83 -12.81 -10.94 11.99
N LYS A 84 -13.55 -11.98 11.62
CA LYS A 84 -13.73 -12.37 10.22
C LYS A 84 -15.12 -12.04 9.67
N GLY A 85 -15.20 -11.80 8.37
CA GLY A 85 -16.46 -11.60 7.63
C GLY A 85 -17.32 -10.45 8.14
N LEU A 86 -16.69 -9.33 8.53
CA LEU A 86 -17.38 -8.12 8.96
C LEU A 86 -17.98 -7.41 7.75
N LYS A 87 -19.27 -7.07 7.81
CA LYS A 87 -20.00 -6.49 6.66
C LYS A 87 -20.52 -5.10 6.91
N THR A 88 -20.59 -4.69 8.18
CA THR A 88 -21.21 -3.42 8.57
C THR A 88 -20.27 -2.56 9.38
N THR A 89 -20.43 -1.24 9.23
CA THR A 89 -19.71 -0.25 10.05
C THR A 89 -19.95 -0.45 11.55
N LYS A 90 -21.13 -0.96 11.94
CA LYS A 90 -21.46 -1.28 13.32
C LYS A 90 -20.62 -2.44 13.87
N GLU A 91 -20.40 -3.48 13.07
CA GLU A 91 -19.54 -4.62 13.44
C GLU A 91 -18.09 -4.16 13.60
N VAL A 92 -17.56 -3.39 12.63
CA VAL A 92 -16.22 -2.81 12.70
C VAL A 92 -16.07 -1.92 13.94
N ALA A 93 -17.04 -1.03 14.20
CA ALA A 93 -17.02 -0.19 15.40
C ALA A 93 -17.09 -1.01 16.71
N ALA A 94 -17.75 -2.18 16.70
CA ALA A 94 -17.81 -3.07 17.86
C ALA A 94 -16.46 -3.74 18.15
N VAL A 95 -15.64 -4.03 17.14
CA VAL A 95 -14.28 -4.55 17.31
C VAL A 95 -13.46 -3.64 18.22
N PHE A 96 -13.46 -2.33 17.95
CA PHE A 96 -12.69 -1.34 18.70
C PHE A 96 -13.19 -1.06 20.12
N LYS A 97 -14.39 -1.54 20.51
CA LYS A 97 -14.83 -1.44 21.91
C LYS A 97 -14.05 -2.40 22.81
N GLY A 98 -13.54 -3.50 22.26
CA GLY A 98 -12.82 -4.55 22.98
C GLY A 98 -11.30 -4.52 22.82
N VAL A 99 -10.76 -3.68 21.93
CA VAL A 99 -9.33 -3.60 21.62
C VAL A 99 -8.79 -2.24 22.05
N LYS A 100 -7.62 -2.23 22.68
CA LYS A 100 -6.91 -1.03 23.11
C LYS A 100 -5.43 -1.14 22.75
N PRO A 101 -4.77 -0.01 22.44
CA PRO A 101 -3.32 0.01 22.26
C PRO A 101 -2.55 -0.62 23.44
N ILE A 102 -1.75 -1.65 23.18
CA ILE A 102 -0.92 -2.40 24.12
C ILE A 102 0.34 -2.95 23.43
N GLY A 103 1.41 -3.19 24.20
CA GLY A 103 2.57 -3.91 23.68
C GLY A 103 3.40 -3.13 22.65
N GLY A 104 4.21 -3.90 21.91
CA GLY A 104 5.10 -3.41 20.85
C GLY A 104 4.45 -3.48 19.48
N THR A 105 5.28 -3.50 18.43
CA THR A 105 4.86 -3.51 17.02
C THR A 105 5.40 -4.78 16.35
N PRO A 106 4.88 -5.98 16.69
CA PRO A 106 5.35 -7.28 16.19
C PRO A 106 4.88 -7.56 14.75
N THR A 107 5.24 -6.69 13.82
CA THR A 107 4.77 -6.70 12.42
C THR A 107 5.18 -7.99 11.71
N ALA A 108 6.44 -8.42 11.82
CA ALA A 108 6.93 -9.61 11.14
C ALA A 108 6.23 -10.87 11.68
N THR A 109 6.14 -10.99 13.00
CA THR A 109 5.46 -12.10 13.67
C THR A 109 4.00 -12.21 13.22
N LYS A 110 3.26 -11.09 13.21
CA LYS A 110 1.84 -11.13 12.84
C LYS A 110 1.62 -11.37 11.34
N LEU A 111 2.48 -10.81 10.48
CA LEU A 111 2.47 -11.13 9.05
C LEU A 111 2.74 -12.62 8.81
N ASP A 112 3.71 -13.22 9.50
CA ASP A 112 4.03 -14.65 9.30
C ASP A 112 2.85 -15.54 9.68
N GLN A 113 2.13 -15.17 10.74
CA GLN A 113 0.90 -15.86 11.14
C GLN A 113 -0.16 -15.78 10.04
N ILE A 114 -0.54 -14.57 9.61
CA ILE A 114 -1.64 -14.35 8.64
C ILE A 114 -1.30 -15.01 7.30
N LEU A 115 -0.10 -14.75 6.78
CA LEU A 115 0.34 -15.29 5.49
C LEU A 115 0.54 -16.82 5.57
N GLY A 116 0.93 -17.34 6.73
CA GLY A 116 1.06 -18.77 6.99
C GLY A 116 -0.29 -19.49 6.94
N GLU A 117 -1.27 -19.00 7.69
CA GLU A 117 -2.63 -19.54 7.70
C GLU A 117 -3.23 -19.55 6.28
N TYR A 118 -3.08 -18.42 5.56
CA TYR A 118 -3.53 -18.31 4.18
C TYR A 118 -2.82 -19.28 3.22
N PHE A 119 -1.49 -19.38 3.32
CA PHE A 119 -0.70 -20.26 2.47
C PHE A 119 -1.05 -21.74 2.67
N ASP A 120 -1.28 -22.16 3.93
CA ASP A 120 -1.67 -23.52 4.25
C ASP A 120 -3.04 -23.87 3.64
N GLU A 121 -3.99 -22.93 3.71
CA GLU A 121 -5.30 -23.09 3.06
C GLU A 121 -5.17 -23.20 1.53
N LEU A 122 -4.37 -22.31 0.92
CA LEU A 122 -4.10 -22.30 -0.51
C LEU A 122 -3.46 -23.62 -0.97
N GLN A 123 -2.45 -24.11 -0.25
CA GLN A 123 -1.77 -25.37 -0.57
C GLN A 123 -2.73 -26.56 -0.45
N LEU A 124 -3.60 -26.57 0.57
CA LEU A 124 -4.61 -27.61 0.75
C LEU A 124 -5.64 -27.61 -0.39
N ALA A 125 -6.10 -26.42 -0.81
CA ALA A 125 -7.03 -26.26 -1.91
C ALA A 125 -6.42 -26.75 -3.24
N MET A 126 -5.18 -26.36 -3.54
CA MET A 126 -4.47 -26.80 -4.75
C MET A 126 -4.20 -28.31 -4.76
N SER A 127 -3.99 -28.92 -3.60
CA SER A 127 -3.78 -30.37 -3.47
C SER A 127 -5.06 -31.19 -3.62
N SER A 128 -6.23 -30.54 -3.54
CA SER A 128 -7.56 -31.19 -3.59
C SER A 128 -8.22 -31.13 -4.99
N THR A 129 -7.58 -30.51 -5.99
CA THR A 129 -8.13 -30.37 -7.35
C THR A 129 -8.18 -31.72 -8.10
N PRO A 130 -9.34 -32.12 -8.65
CA PRO A 130 -9.46 -33.35 -9.45
C PRO A 130 -8.56 -33.28 -10.70
N GLY A 131 -7.51 -34.12 -10.73
CA GLY A 131 -6.51 -34.16 -11.81
C GLY A 131 -5.08 -34.38 -11.31
N SER A 132 -4.79 -34.03 -10.06
CA SER A 132 -3.50 -34.29 -9.37
C SER A 132 -3.47 -35.67 -8.72
N GLN A 133 -3.97 -36.71 -9.41
CA GLN A 133 -3.99 -38.07 -8.88
C GLN A 133 -2.73 -38.82 -9.31
N LYS A 134 -1.68 -38.81 -8.46
CA LYS A 134 -0.64 -39.86 -8.40
C LYS A 134 0.38 -39.66 -7.26
N ARG A 135 -0.01 -39.46 -5.99
CA ARG A 135 0.97 -39.70 -4.89
C ARG A 135 0.52 -40.05 -3.47
N TRP A 136 -0.75 -40.32 -3.15
CA TRP A 136 -1.10 -40.79 -1.80
C TRP A 136 -2.27 -41.79 -1.78
N SER A 137 -2.22 -42.81 -2.64
CA SER A 137 -3.30 -43.81 -2.80
C SER A 137 -3.40 -44.86 -1.67
N TRP A 138 -2.62 -44.82 -0.59
CA TRP A 138 -2.67 -45.90 0.42
C TRP A 138 -2.76 -45.45 1.88
N PHE A 139 -2.65 -44.16 2.20
CA PHE A 139 -2.67 -43.68 3.60
C PHE A 139 -3.97 -43.05 4.10
N ARG A 140 -5.05 -42.99 3.29
CA ARG A 140 -6.32 -42.38 3.74
C ARG A 140 -7.49 -43.34 3.61
N LYS A 141 -7.50 -44.36 4.47
CA LYS A 141 -8.74 -45.03 4.84
C LYS A 141 -9.35 -44.23 6.00
N GLU A 142 -10.64 -43.95 5.87
CA GLU A 142 -11.55 -43.45 6.92
C GLU A 142 -11.60 -41.94 7.20
N LYS A 143 -12.27 -41.21 6.31
CA LYS A 143 -13.43 -40.38 6.69
C LYS A 143 -14.17 -39.91 5.42
N LYS A 144 -15.22 -40.64 5.06
CA LYS A 144 -16.23 -40.18 4.09
C LYS A 144 -17.17 -39.19 4.80
N GLU A 145 -16.70 -37.98 5.06
CA GLU A 145 -17.61 -36.84 5.26
C GLU A 145 -17.80 -36.18 3.91
N LYS A 146 -19.06 -35.88 3.56
CA LYS A 146 -19.49 -35.32 2.27
C LYS A 146 -18.49 -34.25 1.82
N GLU A 147 -17.79 -34.49 0.71
CA GLU A 147 -17.02 -33.48 -0.01
C GLU A 147 -17.99 -32.37 -0.43
N LYS A 148 -18.27 -31.43 0.46
CA LYS A 148 -18.72 -30.10 0.05
C LYS A 148 -17.63 -29.62 -0.90
N GLU A 149 -18.00 -29.27 -2.13
CA GLU A 149 -17.10 -28.58 -3.07
C GLU A 149 -16.33 -27.53 -2.27
N ARG A 150 -15.03 -27.75 -2.12
CA ARG A 150 -14.17 -26.79 -1.44
C ARG A 150 -14.13 -25.58 -2.34
N LYS A 151 -14.62 -24.45 -1.84
CA LYS A 151 -14.56 -23.18 -2.56
C LYS A 151 -13.08 -22.87 -2.87
N PRO A 152 -12.78 -22.31 -4.05
CA PRO A 152 -11.44 -21.84 -4.35
C PRO A 152 -11.04 -20.76 -3.34
N VAL A 153 -9.78 -20.78 -2.92
CA VAL A 153 -9.20 -19.76 -2.04
C VAL A 153 -9.00 -18.50 -2.88
N LYS A 154 -9.66 -17.38 -2.52
CA LYS A 154 -9.47 -16.12 -3.22
C LYS A 154 -8.07 -15.57 -2.93
N PRO A 155 -7.44 -14.83 -3.87
CA PRO A 155 -6.28 -14.00 -3.58
C PRO A 155 -6.48 -13.08 -2.35
N LEU A 156 -5.41 -12.81 -1.59
CA LEU A 156 -5.47 -12.00 -0.38
C LEU A 156 -5.11 -10.54 -0.69
N ASN A 157 -5.94 -9.60 -0.24
CA ASN A 157 -5.63 -8.17 -0.21
C ASN A 157 -5.47 -7.74 1.26
N LEU A 158 -4.23 -7.62 1.72
CA LEU A 158 -3.90 -7.29 3.11
C LEU A 158 -3.52 -5.81 3.24
N ILE A 159 -4.30 -5.03 3.98
CA ILE A 159 -4.03 -3.60 4.22
C ILE A 159 -3.55 -3.43 5.66
N VAL A 160 -2.29 -3.06 5.83
CA VAL A 160 -1.63 -2.82 7.11
C VAL A 160 -1.72 -1.35 7.46
N ILE A 161 -2.35 -1.00 8.58
CA ILE A 161 -2.44 0.37 9.10
C ILE A 161 -1.54 0.47 10.33
N THR A 162 -0.46 1.23 10.26
CA THR A 162 0.55 1.31 11.34
C THR A 162 1.16 2.70 11.44
N ASP A 163 1.61 3.08 12.64
CA ASP A 163 2.39 4.31 12.82
C ASP A 163 3.90 4.13 12.70
N GLY A 164 4.36 2.91 12.37
CA GLY A 164 5.69 2.73 11.80
C GLY A 164 6.43 1.46 12.17
N ARG A 165 7.67 1.67 12.63
CA ARG A 165 8.72 0.65 12.59
C ARG A 165 8.41 -0.54 13.50
N PRO A 166 8.70 -1.77 13.05
CA PRO A 166 8.61 -2.95 13.87
C PRO A 166 9.41 -2.80 15.17
N PHE A 167 8.85 -3.34 16.25
CA PHE A 167 9.48 -3.37 17.57
C PHE A 167 8.99 -4.60 18.34
N PRO A 168 9.87 -5.42 18.95
CA PRO A 168 11.30 -5.19 19.24
C PRO A 168 12.21 -5.22 18.00
N GLN A 169 13.47 -4.79 18.14
CA GLN A 169 14.44 -4.66 17.02
C GLN A 169 14.73 -5.98 16.26
N SER A 170 14.26 -7.12 16.75
CA SER A 170 14.39 -8.41 16.05
C SER A 170 13.31 -8.67 15.01
N GLU A 171 12.31 -7.79 14.88
CA GLU A 171 11.22 -7.93 13.92
C GLU A 171 11.66 -7.46 12.52
N GLU A 172 11.68 -8.38 11.56
CA GLU A 172 12.10 -8.14 10.17
C GLU A 172 10.98 -8.53 9.19
N PRO A 173 10.04 -7.62 8.85
CA PRO A 173 8.95 -7.91 7.94
C PRO A 173 9.41 -8.30 6.54
N ASP A 174 10.56 -7.78 6.08
CA ASP A 174 11.15 -8.12 4.77
C ASP A 174 11.37 -9.64 4.65
N ASP A 175 12.00 -10.26 5.65
CA ASP A 175 12.29 -11.70 5.65
C ASP A 175 11.03 -12.55 5.52
N VAL A 176 9.96 -12.15 6.20
CA VAL A 176 8.66 -12.84 6.15
C VAL A 176 8.03 -12.69 4.76
N ILE A 177 8.03 -11.48 4.21
CA ILE A 177 7.47 -11.23 2.87
C ILE A 177 8.25 -12.04 1.83
N ARG A 178 9.58 -12.00 1.82
CA ARG A 178 10.43 -12.80 0.92
C ARG A 178 10.20 -14.31 1.08
N LYS A 179 10.03 -14.78 2.32
CA LYS A 179 9.69 -16.18 2.62
C LYS A 179 8.40 -16.58 1.89
N TYR A 180 7.34 -15.77 1.94
CA TYR A 180 6.08 -16.09 1.25
C TYR A 180 6.14 -15.88 -0.27
N MET A 181 6.89 -14.90 -0.77
CA MET A 181 7.17 -14.78 -2.21
C MET A 181 7.81 -16.07 -2.75
N SER A 182 8.85 -16.58 -2.08
CA SER A 182 9.52 -17.83 -2.45
C SER A 182 8.59 -19.04 -2.37
N LYS A 183 7.75 -19.12 -1.34
CA LYS A 183 6.75 -20.19 -1.20
C LYS A 183 5.72 -20.16 -2.33
N LEU A 184 5.19 -18.99 -2.70
CA LEU A 184 4.24 -18.83 -3.81
C LEU A 184 4.86 -19.18 -5.16
N ASP A 185 6.14 -18.83 -5.38
CA ASP A 185 6.88 -19.21 -6.58
C ASP A 185 7.06 -20.73 -6.68
N LYS A 186 7.35 -21.41 -5.57
CA LYS A 186 7.45 -22.88 -5.52
C LYS A 186 6.11 -23.57 -5.80
N LEU A 187 4.98 -22.91 -5.57
CA LEU A 187 3.66 -23.41 -5.98
C LEU A 187 3.38 -23.22 -7.48
N GLY A 188 4.24 -22.53 -8.22
CA GLY A 188 4.08 -22.29 -9.66
C GLY A 188 2.93 -21.35 -10.00
N LEU A 189 2.50 -20.51 -9.06
CA LEU A 189 1.37 -19.60 -9.27
C LEU A 189 1.75 -18.45 -10.22
N PRO A 190 0.83 -18.00 -11.10
CA PRO A 190 1.11 -16.90 -12.01
C PRO A 190 1.55 -15.64 -11.26
N LYS A 191 2.79 -15.20 -11.49
CA LYS A 191 3.39 -14.09 -10.75
C LYS A 191 2.63 -12.76 -10.92
N LYS A 192 2.16 -12.49 -12.15
CA LYS A 192 1.45 -11.24 -12.51
C LYS A 192 -0.01 -11.16 -12.04
N LYS A 193 -0.60 -12.24 -11.49
CA LYS A 193 -2.00 -12.23 -11.02
C LYS A 193 -2.15 -11.84 -9.54
N ARG A 194 -1.05 -11.49 -8.87
CA ARG A 194 -0.97 -11.07 -7.45
C ARG A 194 -1.85 -11.94 -6.53
N GLN A 195 -1.35 -13.14 -6.18
CA GLN A 195 -2.04 -14.03 -5.22
C GLN A 195 -2.16 -13.41 -3.82
N ILE A 196 -1.25 -12.52 -3.47
CA ILE A 196 -1.22 -11.75 -2.23
C ILE A 196 -0.77 -10.34 -2.61
N GLY A 197 -1.52 -9.33 -2.20
CA GLY A 197 -1.10 -7.93 -2.17
C GLY A 197 -1.07 -7.42 -0.73
N ILE A 198 -0.04 -6.66 -0.38
CA ILE A 198 0.15 -6.05 0.94
C ILE A 198 0.29 -4.54 0.74
N MET A 199 -0.67 -3.78 1.24
CA MET A 199 -0.62 -2.32 1.27
C MET A 199 -0.20 -1.86 2.67
N PHE A 200 0.90 -1.14 2.81
CA PHE A 200 1.25 -0.46 4.05
C PHE A 200 0.75 0.99 4.01
N ALA A 201 -0.14 1.34 4.94
CA ALA A 201 -0.69 2.67 5.11
C ALA A 201 -0.21 3.26 6.44
N GLN A 202 0.60 4.32 6.34
CA GLN A 202 1.16 4.97 7.51
C GLN A 202 0.14 5.91 8.18
N VAL A 203 0.05 5.82 9.51
CA VAL A 203 -0.60 6.83 10.34
C VAL A 203 0.47 7.68 11.01
N GLY A 204 0.30 8.99 10.96
CA GLY A 204 1.22 9.93 11.58
C GLY A 204 2.51 10.22 10.77
N HIS A 205 3.33 11.14 11.29
CA HIS A 205 4.42 11.78 10.53
C HIS A 205 5.86 11.33 10.89
N ASP A 206 6.05 10.13 11.44
CA ASP A 206 7.41 9.63 11.72
C ASP A 206 8.15 9.36 10.40
N ARG A 207 9.17 10.20 10.10
CA ARG A 207 9.98 10.07 8.88
C ARG A 207 10.73 8.76 8.79
N HIS A 208 11.11 8.18 9.92
CA HIS A 208 11.80 6.90 9.90
C HIS A 208 10.84 5.74 9.67
N ALA A 209 9.57 5.87 10.10
CA ALA A 209 8.52 4.95 9.70
C ALA A 209 8.32 5.01 8.18
N THR A 210 8.23 6.22 7.62
CA THR A 210 8.11 6.44 6.18
C THR A 210 9.26 5.80 5.42
N GLN A 211 10.49 6.01 5.88
CA GLN A 211 11.67 5.40 5.27
C GLN A 211 11.62 3.87 5.31
N HIS A 212 11.26 3.28 6.46
CA HIS A 212 11.19 1.82 6.58
C HIS A 212 10.12 1.21 5.67
N LEU A 213 8.93 1.83 5.58
CA LEU A 213 7.87 1.37 4.68
C LEU A 213 8.26 1.55 3.20
N GLN A 214 9.09 2.56 2.88
CA GLN A 214 9.67 2.71 1.56
C GLN A 214 10.64 1.57 1.22
N GLU A 215 11.48 1.17 2.17
CA GLU A 215 12.42 0.06 2.00
C GLU A 215 11.68 -1.27 1.71
N LEU A 216 10.53 -1.50 2.35
CA LEU A 216 9.67 -2.67 2.08
C LEU A 216 9.06 -2.66 0.67
N ASP A 217 8.61 -1.50 0.21
CA ASP A 217 8.09 -1.28 -1.15
C ASP A 217 9.19 -1.47 -2.21
N ASP A 218 10.34 -0.81 -2.04
CA ASP A 218 11.47 -0.88 -2.98
C ASP A 218 12.09 -2.28 -3.06
N MET A 219 12.02 -3.05 -1.98
CA MET A 219 12.44 -4.45 -1.96
C MET A 219 11.63 -5.34 -2.91
N ALA A 220 10.34 -5.07 -3.07
CA ALA A 220 9.46 -5.81 -3.95
C ALA A 220 9.52 -5.32 -5.41
N LYS A 221 9.88 -4.05 -5.63
CA LYS A 221 9.98 -3.45 -6.96
C LYS A 221 11.01 -4.16 -7.84
N GLY A 222 10.62 -4.39 -9.09
CA GLY A 222 11.44 -5.11 -10.07
C GLY A 222 11.43 -6.62 -9.92
N ASN A 223 10.80 -7.17 -8.86
CA ASN A 223 10.47 -8.58 -8.82
C ASN A 223 9.27 -8.86 -9.74
N GLU A 224 9.30 -9.98 -10.48
CA GLU A 224 8.14 -10.40 -11.28
C GLU A 224 6.89 -10.68 -10.42
N ARG A 225 7.10 -11.01 -9.14
CA ARG A 225 6.07 -11.14 -8.11
C ARG A 225 6.14 -9.92 -7.20
N ASP A 226 5.64 -8.80 -7.72
CA ASP A 226 5.42 -7.61 -6.92
C ASP A 226 4.15 -7.78 -6.06
N MET A 227 4.31 -7.66 -4.74
CA MET A 227 3.28 -7.96 -3.73
C MET A 227 3.13 -6.85 -2.69
N VAL A 228 4.00 -5.85 -2.67
CA VAL A 228 4.04 -4.84 -1.60
C VAL A 228 3.89 -3.47 -2.23
N ASP A 229 3.03 -2.65 -1.65
CA ASP A 229 2.85 -1.25 -2.01
C ASP A 229 2.75 -0.43 -0.72
N THR A 230 3.16 0.83 -0.78
CA THR A 230 3.15 1.72 0.37
C THR A 230 2.42 3.01 0.04
N PHE A 231 1.41 3.33 0.85
CA PHE A 231 0.74 4.60 0.83
C PHE A 231 1.47 5.60 1.75
N LYS A 232 2.07 6.62 1.13
CA LYS A 232 3.04 7.52 1.76
C LYS A 232 2.42 8.82 2.32
N CYS A 233 1.13 9.05 2.09
CA CYS A 233 0.44 10.20 2.68
C CYS A 233 -0.09 9.81 4.06
N ASN A 234 -0.18 10.80 4.96
CA ASN A 234 -0.77 10.55 6.26
C ASN A 234 -2.26 10.29 6.10
N LEU A 235 -2.76 9.21 6.70
CA LEU A 235 -4.18 8.89 6.71
C LEU A 235 -5.03 10.02 7.32
N SER A 236 -4.49 10.86 8.21
CA SER A 236 -5.17 12.04 8.75
C SER A 236 -5.52 13.09 7.68
N ASP A 237 -4.77 13.13 6.58
CA ASP A 237 -4.90 14.15 5.54
C ASP A 237 -5.85 13.71 4.42
N VAL A 238 -6.17 12.41 4.38
CA VAL A 238 -7.10 11.84 3.41
C VAL A 238 -8.49 12.37 3.71
N ARG A 239 -9.16 12.95 2.71
CA ARG A 239 -10.56 13.37 2.87
C ARG A 239 -11.47 12.18 2.58
N ASP A 240 -12.62 12.13 3.26
CA ASP A 240 -13.62 11.06 3.06
C ASP A 240 -14.25 11.07 1.66
N ASP A 241 -14.15 12.18 0.95
CA ASP A 241 -14.51 12.36 -0.46
C ASP A 241 -13.31 12.29 -1.42
N ASP A 242 -12.09 12.02 -0.94
CA ASP A 242 -10.92 11.77 -1.79
C ASP A 242 -10.91 10.31 -2.26
N ILE A 243 -11.82 10.04 -3.19
CA ILE A 243 -12.11 8.70 -3.68
C ILE A 243 -10.91 8.07 -4.40
N ALA A 244 -10.08 8.89 -5.05
CA ALA A 244 -8.86 8.39 -5.69
C ALA A 244 -7.91 7.80 -4.65
N THR A 245 -7.67 8.54 -3.56
CA THR A 245 -6.82 8.08 -2.46
C THR A 245 -7.39 6.83 -1.77
N LEU A 246 -8.70 6.80 -1.51
CA LEU A 246 -9.36 5.62 -0.95
C LEU A 246 -9.24 4.39 -1.87
N ALA A 247 -9.36 4.58 -3.18
CA ALA A 247 -9.14 3.53 -4.17
C ALA A 247 -7.68 3.06 -4.21
N LYS A 248 -6.69 3.96 -4.08
CA LYS A 248 -5.26 3.59 -3.94
C LYS A 248 -5.06 2.66 -2.75
N LEU A 249 -5.60 3.03 -1.59
CA LEU A 249 -5.48 2.26 -0.35
C LEU A 249 -6.07 0.85 -0.49
N LEU A 250 -7.21 0.72 -1.18
CA LEU A 250 -7.90 -0.56 -1.36
C LEU A 250 -7.31 -1.43 -2.47
N LEU A 251 -6.78 -0.83 -3.53
CA LEU A 251 -6.47 -1.55 -4.77
C LEU A 251 -5.00 -1.50 -5.20
N GLY A 252 -4.19 -0.55 -4.69
CA GLY A 252 -2.82 -0.31 -5.19
C GLY A 252 -1.93 -1.56 -5.11
N ALA A 253 -2.06 -2.32 -4.03
CA ALA A 253 -1.31 -3.55 -3.82
C ALA A 253 -1.79 -4.74 -4.67
N ILE A 254 -2.96 -4.67 -5.33
CA ILE A 254 -3.55 -5.80 -6.08
C ILE A 254 -3.87 -5.49 -7.55
N VAL A 255 -3.96 -4.22 -7.94
CA VAL A 255 -4.22 -3.77 -9.32
C VAL A 255 -3.08 -2.83 -9.77
N PRO A 256 -2.07 -3.33 -10.50
CA PRO A 256 -0.92 -2.53 -10.95
C PRO A 256 -1.31 -1.27 -11.74
N GLU A 257 -2.41 -1.29 -12.48
CA GLU A 257 -2.87 -0.17 -13.30
C GLU A 257 -3.33 1.04 -12.47
N ILE A 258 -3.79 0.80 -11.23
CA ILE A 258 -4.25 1.86 -10.31
C ILE A 258 -3.07 2.54 -9.63
N ASP A 259 -1.98 1.80 -9.41
CA ASP A 259 -0.74 2.33 -8.88
C ASP A 259 -0.17 3.47 -9.76
N GLY A 260 -0.16 3.24 -11.08
CA GLY A 260 0.30 4.24 -12.06
C GLY A 260 -0.61 5.47 -12.21
N MET A 261 -1.94 5.28 -12.16
CA MET A 261 -2.91 6.36 -12.35
C MET A 261 -2.86 7.44 -11.25
N ILE A 262 -2.61 7.01 -10.02
CA ILE A 262 -2.66 7.91 -8.85
C ILE A 262 -1.31 8.61 -8.67
N SER A 263 -0.21 7.90 -8.95
CA SER A 263 1.12 8.49 -9.00
C SER A 263 1.20 9.71 -9.92
N ALA A 264 0.53 9.68 -11.09
CA ALA A 264 0.48 10.82 -12.02
C ALA A 264 -0.31 12.03 -11.48
N LYS A 265 -1.44 11.81 -10.80
CA LYS A 265 -2.27 12.90 -10.24
C LYS A 265 -1.61 13.60 -9.05
N PHE A 266 -0.89 12.85 -8.19
CA PHE A 266 -0.15 13.42 -7.06
C PHE A 266 1.10 14.21 -7.51
N THR A 267 1.73 13.84 -8.63
CA THR A 267 2.86 14.61 -9.18
C THR A 267 2.45 15.94 -9.80
N GLU A 268 1.21 16.05 -10.30
CA GLU A 268 0.67 17.31 -10.85
C GLU A 268 0.29 18.30 -9.74
N SER A 269 -0.27 17.84 -8.62
CA SER A 269 -0.62 18.74 -7.51
C SER A 269 0.61 19.31 -6.80
N SER A 270 1.71 18.54 -6.72
CA SER A 270 2.96 18.98 -6.08
C SER A 270 3.77 20.02 -6.88
N HIS A 271 3.41 20.28 -8.14
CA HIS A 271 4.04 21.33 -8.96
C HIS A 271 3.28 22.67 -8.93
N SER A 272 2.13 22.75 -8.26
CA SER A 272 1.32 23.97 -8.23
C SER A 272 1.56 24.88 -7.01
N ASP A 273 2.23 24.38 -5.96
CA ASP A 273 2.51 25.14 -4.73
C ASP A 273 4.02 25.42 -4.60
N GLY A 274 4.55 26.26 -5.49
CA GLY A 274 5.99 26.49 -5.55
C GLY A 274 6.48 27.70 -6.34
N GLU A 275 5.68 28.77 -6.50
CA GLU A 275 6.24 30.02 -7.03
C GLU A 275 5.56 31.26 -6.41
N THR A 276 6.12 31.74 -5.30
CA THR A 276 5.81 33.06 -4.75
C THR A 276 6.62 34.10 -5.51
N ALA A 277 6.13 34.55 -6.67
CA ALA A 277 6.72 35.69 -7.37
C ALA A 277 6.19 36.99 -6.76
N MET A 278 7.10 37.73 -6.10
CA MET A 278 6.90 39.15 -5.79
C MET A 278 6.64 39.93 -7.10
N VAL A 279 5.54 40.68 -7.17
CA VAL A 279 5.38 41.74 -8.17
C VAL A 279 5.00 43.03 -7.46
N SER A 280 5.98 43.95 -7.39
CA SER A 280 5.78 45.35 -7.09
C SER A 280 5.26 46.10 -8.33
N SER A 281 4.40 47.08 -8.06
CA SER A 281 3.77 47.98 -9.03
C SER A 281 4.77 48.78 -9.88
N THR A 282 4.49 48.99 -11.18
CA THR A 282 4.24 50.34 -11.77
C THR A 282 3.97 50.31 -13.29
N SER A 283 2.79 50.86 -13.65
CA SER A 283 2.54 51.89 -14.69
C SER A 283 2.78 51.65 -16.19
N LYS A 284 1.68 51.85 -16.96
CA LYS A 284 1.53 52.46 -18.32
C LYS A 284 2.26 51.73 -19.48
N GLY A 285 1.67 51.36 -20.61
CA GLY A 285 0.51 51.81 -21.37
C GLY A 285 0.87 51.77 -22.86
N LEU A 286 -0.14 51.61 -23.74
CA LEU A 286 -0.17 51.90 -25.18
C LEU A 286 -0.12 50.71 -26.20
N LEU A 287 -1.29 50.49 -26.81
CA LEU A 287 -1.65 50.13 -28.20
C LEU A 287 -0.54 49.71 -29.20
N MET A 288 -0.74 48.58 -29.92
CA MET A 288 -1.25 48.47 -31.31
C MET A 288 -1.06 47.03 -31.87
N ALA A 289 -1.92 46.66 -32.83
CA ALA A 289 -2.06 45.35 -33.48
C ALA A 289 -1.09 45.14 -34.68
N PRO A 290 -1.07 43.95 -35.34
CA PRO A 290 0.09 43.37 -36.05
C PRO A 290 0.11 43.61 -37.57
N PRO A 291 1.19 43.20 -38.26
CA PRO A 291 1.07 42.28 -39.41
C PRO A 291 2.23 41.24 -39.46
N ALA A 292 2.03 39.95 -39.79
CA ALA A 292 1.73 39.29 -41.07
C ALA A 292 2.98 38.61 -41.69
N TYR A 293 2.81 37.31 -42.02
CA TYR A 293 3.35 36.52 -43.14
C TYR A 293 4.79 36.71 -43.64
N GLY A 294 5.51 35.58 -43.81
CA GLY A 294 6.69 35.50 -44.66
C GLY A 294 7.39 34.13 -44.62
N ASP A 295 7.31 33.41 -45.73
CA ASP A 295 7.77 32.04 -45.98
C ASP A 295 9.29 31.81 -45.97
N ALA A 296 9.62 30.50 -45.99
CA ALA A 296 10.74 29.88 -46.73
C ALA A 296 12.17 30.05 -46.16
N CYS A 297 13.14 29.16 -46.37
CA CYS A 297 13.25 27.78 -46.86
C CYS A 297 14.77 27.51 -46.84
N ALA A 298 15.20 26.28 -46.50
CA ALA A 298 16.50 25.67 -46.89
C ALA A 298 17.79 26.38 -46.39
N SER A 299 18.96 25.79 -46.26
CA SER A 299 19.49 24.43 -46.26
C SER A 299 20.98 24.54 -45.88
N SER A 300 21.59 23.40 -45.59
CA SER A 300 23.01 23.05 -45.80
C SER A 300 24.10 23.58 -44.84
N SER A 301 24.63 22.60 -44.08
CA SER A 301 26.05 22.24 -43.94
C SER A 301 27.09 23.29 -43.54
N SER A 302 27.84 23.01 -42.47
CA SER A 302 29.18 22.39 -42.58
C SER A 302 29.86 22.26 -41.21
N SER A 303 30.74 21.28 -41.17
CA SER A 303 31.68 20.85 -40.13
C SER A 303 32.57 21.95 -39.53
N ALA A 304 33.00 21.79 -38.26
CA ALA A 304 34.32 21.23 -37.92
C ALA A 304 34.79 21.59 -36.48
N THR A 305 35.30 20.55 -35.81
CA THR A 305 36.50 20.51 -34.93
C THR A 305 36.65 21.42 -33.69
N ALA A 306 36.64 20.72 -32.53
CA ALA A 306 37.69 20.64 -31.50
C ALA A 306 38.37 21.92 -30.96
N ALA A 307 38.42 22.06 -29.62
CA ALA A 307 39.64 21.92 -28.83
C ALA A 307 39.41 22.18 -27.30
N THR A 308 39.90 21.23 -26.50
CA THR A 308 40.70 21.38 -25.25
C THR A 308 40.24 22.24 -24.07
N SER A 309 40.20 21.63 -22.88
CA SER A 309 41.27 21.68 -21.84
C SER A 309 40.68 21.31 -20.46
N ALA A 310 41.26 20.31 -19.78
CA ALA A 310 42.14 20.45 -18.61
C ALA A 310 41.36 20.55 -17.28
N LEU A 311 41.41 19.55 -16.39
CA LEU A 311 42.46 19.28 -15.37
C LEU A 311 41.84 19.55 -13.97
N TYR A 312 41.73 18.54 -13.11
CA TYR A 312 42.58 18.36 -11.91
C TYR A 312 41.94 17.36 -10.92
N ASP A 313 42.76 16.37 -10.57
CA ASP A 313 42.56 15.34 -9.56
C ASP A 313 42.70 15.89 -8.13
N ASP A 314 41.84 15.34 -7.27
CA ASP A 314 42.12 14.62 -6.01
C ASP A 314 43.13 15.18 -4.99
N GLN A 315 42.61 15.45 -3.78
CA GLN A 315 43.38 15.41 -2.54
C GLN A 315 42.44 15.37 -1.30
N LYS A 316 42.43 14.23 -0.58
CA LYS A 316 42.99 14.10 0.79
C LYS A 316 42.49 12.84 1.53
N LYS A 317 43.44 11.93 1.78
CA LYS A 317 43.48 11.08 2.98
C LYS A 317 44.31 11.79 4.06
N SER A 318 43.88 11.67 5.31
CA SER A 318 44.77 11.76 6.48
C SER A 318 44.28 10.82 7.58
N ASP A 319 44.98 9.71 7.69
CA ASP A 319 45.51 9.05 8.90
C ASP A 319 44.70 9.03 10.20
N PHE A 320 44.48 7.82 10.70
CA PHE A 320 44.38 7.55 12.14
C PHE A 320 45.31 6.38 12.50
N HIS A 321 46.20 6.65 13.46
CA HIS A 321 47.19 5.73 14.00
C HIS A 321 46.61 4.98 15.21
N SER A 322 46.96 3.70 15.34
CA SER A 322 46.70 2.83 16.48
C SER A 322 47.56 3.22 17.69
N SER A 323 47.04 3.10 18.92
CA SER A 323 47.55 2.25 20.01
C SER A 323 46.98 2.61 21.39
N TYR A 324 46.75 1.56 22.19
CA TYR A 324 46.33 1.44 23.61
C TYR A 324 44.84 1.41 23.92
#